data_AF-A0A8S9WGF3-F1
#
_entry.id   AF-A0A8S9WGF3-F1
#
_cell.length_a   1.000
_cell.length_b   1.000
_cell.length_c   1.000
_cell.angle_alpha   90.00
_cell.angle_beta   90.00
_cell.angle_gamma   90.00
#
_symmetry.space_group_name_H-M   'P 1'
#
loop_
_entity.id
_entity.type
_entity.pdbx_description
1 polymer ?
#
loop_
_entity_poly.entity_id
_entity_poly.type
_entity_poly.pdbx_seq_one_letter_code
_entity_poly.pdbx_strand_id
1 'polypeptide(L)' 'MSQRNGANIIAVAGKGGTGKTVIASLLLKFLAENKSSGGRVLAIDADPAASLPSTLGV' A
#
# COMPACT_ATOMS: atom_id res chain seq x y z
N MET A 1 11.96 -19.73 21.18
CA MET A 1 11.12 -19.77 19.96
C MET A 1 11.05 -18.35 19.40
N SER A 2 11.96 -17.99 18.48
CA SER A 2 11.94 -16.68 17.83
C SER A 2 10.75 -16.62 16.89
N GLN A 3 9.79 -15.71 17.14
CA GLN A 3 8.73 -15.47 16.18
C GLN A 3 9.37 -14.94 14.89
N ARG A 4 9.17 -15.65 13.77
CA ARG A 4 9.53 -15.11 12.47
C ARG A 4 8.66 -13.86 12.26
N ASN A 5 9.30 -12.71 12.08
CA ASN A 5 8.63 -11.51 11.58
C ASN A 5 8.16 -11.80 10.15
N GLY A 6 6.95 -12.34 10.00
CA GLY A 6 6.31 -12.52 8.71
C GLY A 6 6.00 -11.16 8.09
N ALA A 7 6.02 -11.08 6.76
CA ALA A 7 5.58 -9.87 6.08
C ALA A 7 4.07 -9.66 6.33
N ASN A 8 3.70 -8.46 6.78
CA ASN A 8 2.29 -8.07 6.89
C ASN A 8 1.78 -7.71 5.49
N ILE A 9 0.77 -8.45 5.01
CA ILE A 9 0.17 -8.24 3.68
C ILE A 9 -1.17 -7.55 3.84
N ILE A 10 -1.36 -6.44 3.13
CA ILE A 10 -2.63 -5.70 3.06
C ILE A 10 -3.11 -5.73 1.61
N ALA A 11 -4.29 -6.28 1.37
CA ALA A 11 -4.92 -6.32 0.05
C ALA A 11 -6.14 -5.39 0.00
N VAL A 12 -6.21 -4.53 -1.02
CA VAL A 12 -7.34 -3.61 -1.25
C VAL A 12 -8.07 -4.05 -2.51
N ALA A 13 -9.31 -4.52 -2.37
CA ALA A 13 -10.11 -5.09 -3.45
C ALA A 13 -11.53 -4.50 -3.51
N GLY A 14 -12.21 -4.65 -4.65
CA GLY A 14 -13.56 -4.13 -4.89
C GLY A 14 -13.84 -3.76 -6.35
N LYS A 15 -15.11 -3.48 -6.68
CA LYS A 15 -15.58 -3.12 -8.04
C LYS A 15 -14.90 -1.86 -8.59
N GLY A 16 -14.95 -1.65 -9.91
CA GLY A 16 -14.43 -0.45 -10.57
C GLY A 16 -15.03 0.84 -10.00
N GLY A 17 -14.23 1.91 -9.89
CA GLY A 17 -14.71 3.23 -9.45
C GLY A 17 -14.99 3.40 -7.94
N THR A 18 -14.62 2.44 -7.09
CA THR A 18 -14.85 2.51 -5.62
C THR A 18 -13.79 3.27 -4.83
N GLY A 19 -12.79 3.87 -5.50
CA GLY A 19 -11.73 4.62 -4.83
C GLY A 19 -10.62 3.77 -4.20
N LYS A 20 -10.45 2.51 -4.63
CA LYS A 20 -9.39 1.61 -4.13
C LYS A 20 -7.99 2.22 -4.20
N THR A 21 -7.65 2.83 -5.33
CA THR A 21 -6.34 3.49 -5.54
C THR A 21 -6.11 4.60 -4.52
N VAL A 22 -7.14 5.40 -4.22
CA VAL A 22 -7.07 6.49 -3.22
C VAL A 22 -6.84 5.94 -1.82
N ILE A 23 -7.53 4.86 -1.46
CA ILE A 23 -7.31 4.20 -0.17
C ILE A 23 -5.91 3.60 -0.10
N ALA A 24 -5.45 2.93 -1.17
CA ALA A 24 -4.12 2.34 -1.24
C ALA A 24 -3.01 3.41 -1.11
N SER A 25 -3.15 4.56 -1.77
CA SER A 25 -2.19 5.66 -1.68
C SER A 25 -2.13 6.28 -0.28
N LEU A 26 -3.28 6.45 0.39
CA LEU A 26 -3.34 6.95 1.77
C LEU A 26 -2.71 5.96 2.76
N LEU A 27 -2.96 4.66 2.59
CA LEU A 27 -2.33 3.59 3.37
C LEU A 27 -0.81 3.60 3.20
N LEU A 28 -0.34 3.67 1.95
CA LEU A 28 1.08 3.73 1.63
C LEU A 28 1.76 4.94 2.26
N LYS A 29 1.15 6.12 2.14
CA LYS A 29 1.64 7.35 2.77
C LYS A 29 1.73 7.22 4.28
N PHE A 30 0.66 6.75 4.92
CA PHE A 30 0.62 6.52 6.36
C PHE A 30 1.71 5.54 6.82
N LEU A 31 1.87 4.40 6.15
CA LEU A 31 2.87 3.40 6.50
C LEU A 31 4.30 3.87 6.24
N ALA A 32 4.53 4.66 5.19
CA ALA A 32 5.84 5.21 4.87
C ALA A 32 6.27 6.32 5.85
N GLU A 33 5.31 7.14 6.31
CA GLU A 33 5.56 8.22 7.27
C GLU A 33 5.77 7.67 8.70
N ASN A 34 5.15 6.54 9.05
CA ASN A 34 5.29 5.89 10.35
C ASN A 34 6.60 5.09 10.47
N LYS A 35 7.73 5.80 10.50
CA LYS A 35 9.09 5.23 10.55
C LYS A 35 9.41 4.42 11.81
N SER A 36 8.59 4.51 12.86
CA SER A 36 8.79 3.83 14.15
C SER A 36 8.89 2.30 14.03
N SER A 37 8.41 1.71 12.94
CA SER A 37 8.46 0.25 12.71
C SER A 37 9.68 -0.22 11.89
N GLY A 38 10.53 0.68 11.36
CA GLY A 38 11.71 0.32 10.57
C GLY A 38 11.43 -0.53 9.32
N GLY A 39 10.17 -0.68 8.95
CA GLY A 39 9.71 -1.57 7.89
C GLY A 39 9.81 -0.92 6.52
N ARG A 40 10.18 -1.72 5.51
CA ARG A 40 10.05 -1.32 4.11
C ARG A 40 8.64 -1.63 3.64
N VAL A 41 8.04 -0.72 2.89
CA VAL A 41 6.74 -0.92 2.26
C VAL A 41 6.95 -1.27 0.78
N LEU A 42 6.36 -2.37 0.33
CA LEU A 42 6.32 -2.76 -1.08
C LEU A 42 4.88 -2.58 -1.58
N ALA A 43 4.71 -1.66 -2.53
CA ALA A 43 3.44 -1.47 -3.22
C ALA A 43 3.40 -2.32 -4.49
N ILE A 44 2.29 -3.01 -4.74
CA ILE A 44 2.02 -3.73 -5.98
C ILE A 44 0.67 -3.22 -6.49
N ASP A 45 0.68 -2.59 -7.66
CA ASP A 45 -0.54 -2.15 -8.35
C ASP A 45 -0.92 -3.19 -9.41
N ALA A 46 -2.17 -3.63 -9.39
CA ALA A 46 -2.74 -4.55 -10.37
C ALA A 46 -3.68 -3.84 -11.36
N ASP A 47 -3.83 -2.51 -11.23
CA ASP A 47 -4.59 -1.67 -12.17
C ASP A 47 -3.80 -1.49 -13.48
N PRO A 48 -4.35 -1.84 -14.65
CA PRO A 48 -3.68 -1.61 -15.94
C PRO A 48 -3.38 -0.13 -16.20
N ALA A 49 -4.12 0.81 -15.60
CA ALA A 49 -3.87 2.24 -15.76
C ALA A 49 -2.66 2.75 -14.94
N ALA A 50 -2.11 1.93 -14.02
CA ALA A 50 -1.02 2.29 -13.13
C ALA A 50 -1.23 3.67 -12.47
N SER A 51 -2.42 3.88 -11.89
CA SER A 51 -2.87 5.17 -11.36
C SER A 51 -2.27 5.51 -9.98
N LEU A 52 -1.63 4.53 -9.33
CA LEU A 52 -1.06 4.66 -7.99
C LEU A 52 0.08 5.69 -7.86
N PRO A 53 1.10 5.74 -8.75
CA PRO A 53 2.17 6.75 -8.71
C PRO A 53 1.62 8.18 -8.78
N SER A 54 0.72 8.43 -9.74
CA SER A 54 0.08 9.74 -9.90
C SER A 54 -0.74 10.14 -8.67
N THR A 55 -1.41 9.19 -8.02
CA THR A 55 -2.19 9.44 -6.79
C THR A 55 -1.29 9.68 -5.57
N LEU A 56 -0.09 9.11 -5.56
CA LEU A 56 0.96 9.35 -4.56
C LEU A 56 1.73 10.66 -4.81
N GLY A 57 1.60 11.25 -6.00
CA GLY A 57 2.32 12.47 -6.41
C GLY A 57 3.79 12.22 -6.79
N VAL A 58 4.10 11.04 -7.33
CA VAL A 58 5.43 10.65 -7.82
C VAL A 58 5.45 10.45 -9.33
#